data_AF-A0A2D0IU17-F1
#
_entry.id   AF-A0A2D0IU17-F1
#
_cell.length_a   1.000
_cell.length_b   1.000
_cell.length_c   1.000
_cell.angle_alpha   90.00
_cell.angle_beta   90.00
_cell.angle_gamma   90.00
#
_symmetry.space_group_name_H-M   'P 1'
#
loop_
_entity.id
_entity.type
_entity.pdbx_description
1 polymer ?
#
loop_
_entity_poly.entity_id
_entity_poly.type
_entity_poly.pdbx_seq_one_letter_code
_entity_poly.pdbx_strand_id
1 'polypeptide(L)'
;MVYKPLTSNDYKYWLSPSSLNTYLQAANEEVTRERLLAEEQKREQEWIATIKRLNAVFSSREVHWENAKKYSEQGHSSAYDKAAREMKDLYDAYRVNNALAEFVPLYRIFVKHIERRRTLVQRLELLNQEIDKYQGGI
;
A
#
# COMPACT_ATOMS: atom_id res chain seq x y z
N MET A 1 -15.54 -13.83 67.20
CA MET A 1 -15.11 -14.54 65.97
C MET A 1 -13.60 -14.39 65.85
N VAL A 2 -12.86 -15.48 66.02
CA VAL A 2 -11.39 -15.49 66.07
C VAL A 2 -10.86 -15.50 64.64
N TYR A 3 -10.06 -14.48 64.28
CA TYR A 3 -9.29 -14.49 63.04
C TYR A 3 -8.29 -15.64 63.10
N LYS A 4 -8.47 -16.65 62.24
CA LYS A 4 -7.52 -17.74 62.08
C LYS A 4 -6.29 -17.17 61.33
N PRO A 5 -5.08 -17.23 61.89
CA PRO A 5 -3.89 -16.83 61.16
C PRO A 5 -3.70 -17.78 59.97
N LEU A 6 -3.55 -17.22 58.77
CA LEU A 6 -3.22 -17.96 57.55
C LEU A 6 -1.96 -18.77 57.83
N THR A 7 -2.04 -20.08 57.65
CA THR A 7 -0.93 -20.98 57.93
C THR A 7 -0.01 -21.06 56.72
N SER A 8 1.26 -21.42 56.97
CA SER A 8 2.28 -21.61 55.95
C SER A 8 1.87 -22.52 54.77
N ASN A 9 0.87 -23.38 54.97
CA ASN A 9 0.40 -24.29 53.92
C ASN A 9 -0.62 -23.64 52.96
N ASP A 10 -1.15 -22.45 53.28
CA ASP A 10 -2.20 -21.78 52.48
C ASP A 10 -1.64 -21.14 51.19
N TYR A 11 -0.33 -20.94 51.11
CA TYR A 11 0.38 -20.46 49.92
C TYR A 11 1.03 -21.57 49.09
N LYS A 12 0.76 -22.84 49.39
CA LYS A 12 1.26 -23.99 48.61
C LYS A 12 0.84 -23.93 47.13
N TYR A 13 -0.20 -23.16 46.82
CA TYR A 13 -0.74 -22.93 45.48
C TYR A 13 -0.55 -21.51 44.97
N TRP A 14 0.15 -20.64 45.71
CA TRP A 14 0.44 -19.29 45.24
C TRP A 14 1.57 -19.35 44.22
N LEU A 15 1.41 -18.62 43.11
CA LEU A 15 2.36 -18.61 42.02
C LEU A 15 3.72 -18.12 42.54
N SER A 16 4.75 -18.98 42.46
CA SER A 16 6.13 -18.56 42.65
C SER A 16 6.51 -17.54 41.57
N PRO A 17 7.46 -16.62 41.82
CA PRO A 17 7.98 -15.70 40.80
C PRO A 17 8.41 -16.40 39.51
N SER A 18 8.97 -17.61 39.62
CA SER A 18 9.35 -18.45 38.47
C SER A 18 8.12 -18.92 37.68
N SER A 19 7.06 -19.38 38.36
CA SER A 19 5.80 -19.75 37.68
C SER A 19 5.07 -18.54 37.09
N LEU A 20 5.09 -17.38 37.74
CA LEU A 20 4.56 -16.12 37.19
C LEU A 20 5.28 -15.75 35.88
N ASN A 21 6.60 -15.88 35.84
CA ASN A 21 7.37 -15.57 34.64
C ASN A 21 6.97 -16.45 33.45
N THR A 22 6.72 -17.75 33.68
CA THR A 22 6.21 -18.66 32.63
C THR A 22 4.85 -18.21 32.09
N TYR A 23 3.92 -17.82 32.96
CA TYR A 23 2.61 -17.32 32.53
C TYR A 23 2.72 -15.98 31.80
N LEU A 24 3.58 -15.07 32.27
CA LEU A 24 3.84 -13.78 31.61
C LEU A 24 4.47 -13.97 30.22
N GLN A 25 5.40 -14.91 30.08
CA GLN A 25 6.00 -15.26 28.80
C GLN A 25 4.94 -15.81 27.83
N ALA A 26 4.14 -16.78 28.27
CA ALA A 26 3.07 -17.34 27.44
C ALA A 26 2.04 -16.27 27.03
N ALA A 27 1.66 -15.36 27.93
CA ALA A 27 0.76 -14.25 27.63
C ALA A 27 1.37 -13.27 26.62
N ASN A 28 2.66 -12.94 26.75
CA ASN A 28 3.36 -12.07 25.79
C ASN A 28 3.49 -12.71 24.41
N GLU A 29 3.78 -14.01 24.37
CA GLU A 29 3.82 -14.79 23.13
C GLU A 29 2.45 -14.80 22.45
N GLU A 30 1.37 -15.01 23.20
CA GLU A 30 0.01 -14.95 22.66
C GLU A 30 -0.33 -13.57 22.10
N VAL A 31 -0.09 -12.50 22.86
CA VAL A 31 -0.31 -11.12 22.39
C VAL A 31 0.51 -10.82 21.13
N THR A 32 1.73 -11.34 21.03
CA THR A 32 2.58 -11.17 19.84
C THR A 32 1.99 -11.91 18.64
N ARG A 33 1.52 -13.15 18.83
CA ARG A 33 0.86 -13.92 17.78
C ARG A 33 -0.40 -13.22 17.26
N GLU A 34 -1.27 -12.76 18.17
CA GLU A 34 -2.49 -12.05 17.80
C GLU A 34 -2.20 -10.77 17.00
N ARG A 35 -1.16 -10.01 17.39
CA ARG A 35 -0.73 -8.81 16.64
C ARG A 35 -0.26 -9.16 15.23
N LEU A 36 0.58 -10.18 15.10
CA LEU A 36 1.07 -10.61 13.79
C LEU A 36 -0.07 -11.06 12.87
N LEU A 37 -1.03 -11.83 13.41
CA LEU A 37 -2.22 -12.25 12.67
C LEU A 37 -3.10 -11.06 12.26
N ALA A 38 -3.29 -10.09 13.16
CA ALA A 38 -4.05 -8.88 12.85
C ALA A 38 -3.36 -8.03 11.77
N GLU A 39 -2.03 -7.93 11.80
CA GLU A 39 -1.23 -7.24 10.78
C GLU A 39 -1.29 -7.96 9.42
N GLU A 40 -1.25 -9.28 9.41
CA GLU A 40 -1.45 -10.08 8.19
C GLU A 40 -2.84 -9.88 7.59
N GLN A 41 -3.89 -9.97 8.42
CA GLN A 41 -5.26 -9.71 7.98
C GLN A 41 -5.44 -8.30 7.43
N LYS A 42 -4.84 -7.30 8.08
CA LYS A 42 -4.87 -5.92 7.63
C LYS A 42 -4.17 -5.76 6.28
N ARG A 43 -2.98 -6.35 6.10
CA ARG A 43 -2.27 -6.34 4.81
C ARG A 43 -3.07 -6.99 3.69
N GLU A 44 -3.73 -8.10 3.97
CA GLU A 44 -4.59 -8.77 2.98
C GLU A 44 -5.79 -7.89 2.59
N GLN A 45 -6.45 -7.26 3.57
CA GLN A 45 -7.56 -6.33 3.30
C GLN A 45 -7.11 -5.12 2.49
N GLU A 46 -5.95 -4.55 2.82
CA GLU A 46 -5.35 -3.43 2.09
C GLU A 46 -4.99 -3.82 0.65
N TRP A 47 -4.45 -5.03 0.46
CA TRP A 47 -4.14 -5.59 -0.85
C TRP A 47 -5.41 -5.76 -1.69
N ILE A 48 -6.44 -6.41 -1.16
CA ILE A 48 -7.73 -6.60 -1.83
C ILE A 48 -8.35 -5.24 -2.20
N ALA A 49 -8.34 -4.27 -1.28
CA ALA A 49 -8.85 -2.93 -1.54
C ALA A 49 -8.07 -2.22 -2.64
N THR A 50 -6.74 -2.37 -2.66
CA THR A 50 -5.86 -1.80 -3.68
C THR A 50 -6.16 -2.39 -5.06
N ILE A 51 -6.26 -3.71 -5.17
CA ILE A 51 -6.60 -4.40 -6.43
C ILE A 51 -7.99 -3.99 -6.92
N LYS A 52 -8.98 -3.94 -6.01
CA LYS A 52 -10.33 -3.47 -6.36
C LYS A 52 -10.33 -2.04 -6.91
N ARG A 53 -9.59 -1.13 -6.27
CA ARG A 53 -9.44 0.26 -6.73
C ARG A 53 -8.79 0.31 -8.11
N LEU A 54 -7.69 -0.42 -8.33
CA LEU A 54 -6.98 -0.45 -9.60
C LEU A 54 -7.81 -1.04 -10.73
N ASN A 55 -8.63 -2.06 -10.46
CA ASN A 55 -9.57 -2.61 -11.43
C ASN A 55 -10.70 -1.63 -11.78
N ALA A 56 -11.14 -0.81 -10.81
CA ALA A 56 -12.08 0.27 -11.08
C ALA A 56 -11.44 1.34 -11.99
N VAL A 57 -10.21 1.77 -11.70
CA VAL A 57 -9.43 2.68 -12.54
C VAL A 57 -9.26 2.13 -13.96
N PHE A 58 -8.94 0.84 -14.10
CA PHE A 58 -8.80 0.20 -15.40
C PHE A 58 -10.12 0.17 -16.18
N SER A 59 -11.24 -0.02 -15.47
CA SER A 59 -12.58 -0.03 -16.08
C SER A 59 -13.02 1.36 -16.54
N SER A 60 -12.53 2.43 -15.89
CA SER A 60 -12.77 3.84 -16.27
C SER A 60 -11.54 4.52 -16.88
N ARG A 61 -10.63 3.74 -17.48
CA ARG A 61 -9.30 4.21 -17.93
C ARG A 61 -9.37 5.37 -18.90
N GLU A 62 -10.38 5.42 -19.77
CA GLU A 62 -10.59 6.52 -20.72
C GLU A 62 -10.78 7.86 -19.97
N VAL A 63 -11.55 7.87 -18.88
CA VAL A 63 -11.76 9.06 -18.05
C VAL A 63 -10.46 9.52 -17.38
N HIS A 64 -9.65 8.57 -16.90
CA HIS A 64 -8.35 8.88 -16.30
C HIS A 64 -7.37 9.47 -17.32
N TRP A 65 -7.35 8.94 -18.55
CA TRP A 65 -6.56 9.51 -19.64
C TRP A 65 -6.99 10.95 -19.99
N GLU A 66 -8.30 11.19 -20.09
CA GLU A 66 -8.86 12.53 -20.33
C GLU A 66 -8.50 13.50 -19.21
N ASN A 67 -8.64 13.07 -17.95
CA ASN A 67 -8.28 13.87 -16.78
C ASN A 67 -6.80 14.22 -16.77
N ALA A 68 -5.93 13.25 -17.04
CA ALA A 68 -4.50 13.49 -17.07
C ALA A 68 -4.12 14.51 -18.17
N LYS A 69 -4.72 14.41 -19.35
CA LYS A 69 -4.57 15.41 -20.42
C LYS A 69 -5.05 16.78 -19.97
N LYS A 70 -6.28 16.87 -19.45
CA LYS A 70 -6.88 18.11 -18.95
C LYS A 70 -6.02 18.77 -17.87
N TYR A 71 -5.50 18.02 -16.91
CA TYR A 71 -4.63 18.55 -15.86
C TYR A 71 -3.26 18.95 -16.38
N SER A 72 -2.72 18.24 -17.37
CA SER A 72 -1.46 18.61 -18.01
C SER A 72 -1.54 19.98 -18.70
N GLU A 73 -2.71 20.40 -19.15
CA GLU A 73 -2.92 21.65 -19.90
C GLU A 73 -3.09 22.88 -19.00
N GLN A 74 -3.38 22.71 -17.70
CA GLN A 74 -3.72 23.82 -16.79
C GLN A 74 -2.53 24.68 -16.32
N GLY A 75 -1.29 24.25 -16.59
CA GLY A 75 -0.11 25.12 -16.43
C GLY A 75 0.34 25.43 -15.00
N HIS A 76 -0.32 24.90 -13.96
CA HIS A 76 0.04 25.16 -12.56
C HIS A 76 0.38 23.88 -11.78
N SER A 77 1.22 24.04 -10.74
CA SER A 77 1.81 22.95 -9.95
C SER A 77 0.77 21.93 -9.47
N SER A 78 -0.33 22.36 -8.83
CA SER A 78 -1.34 21.42 -8.32
C SER A 78 -1.99 20.56 -9.42
N ALA A 79 -2.15 21.08 -10.64
CA ALA A 79 -2.68 20.30 -11.75
C ALA A 79 -1.65 19.29 -12.24
N TYR A 80 -0.37 19.65 -12.30
CA TYR A 80 0.67 18.70 -12.65
C TYR A 80 0.78 17.54 -11.63
N ASP A 81 0.51 17.79 -10.35
CA ASP A 81 0.45 16.71 -9.34
C ASP A 81 -0.73 15.79 -9.60
N LYS A 82 -1.88 16.35 -10.00
CA LYS A 82 -3.03 15.54 -10.41
C LYS A 82 -2.71 14.73 -11.67
N ALA A 83 -2.15 15.34 -12.71
CA ALA A 83 -1.77 14.64 -13.93
C ALA A 83 -0.79 13.49 -13.67
N ALA A 84 0.22 13.70 -12.82
CA ALA A 84 1.17 12.66 -12.45
C ALA A 84 0.50 11.51 -11.68
N ARG A 85 -0.43 11.82 -10.76
CA ARG A 85 -1.21 10.80 -10.06
C ARG A 85 -2.08 9.98 -11.00
N GLU A 86 -2.81 10.63 -11.92
CA GLU A 86 -3.63 9.93 -12.92
C GLU A 86 -2.78 8.97 -13.77
N MET A 87 -1.58 9.40 -14.19
CA MET A 87 -0.66 8.56 -14.96
C MET A 87 -0.14 7.36 -14.17
N LYS A 88 0.17 7.55 -12.88
CA LYS A 88 0.62 6.45 -12.02
C LYS A 88 -0.51 5.45 -11.75
N ASP A 89 -1.72 5.94 -11.46
CA ASP A 89 -2.89 5.10 -11.27
C ASP A 89 -3.21 4.29 -12.52
N LEU A 90 -3.13 4.90 -13.71
CA LEU A 90 -3.26 4.20 -14.99
C LEU A 90 -2.17 3.14 -15.15
N TYR A 91 -0.89 3.48 -14.95
CA TYR A 91 0.19 2.50 -15.08
C TYR A 91 0.00 1.29 -14.17
N ASP A 92 -0.31 1.51 -12.89
CA ASP A 92 -0.51 0.44 -11.92
C ASP A 92 -1.76 -0.39 -12.26
N ALA A 93 -2.82 0.25 -12.76
CA ALA A 93 -4.05 -0.43 -13.20
C ALA A 93 -3.80 -1.33 -14.43
N TYR A 94 -3.09 -0.84 -15.44
CA TYR A 94 -2.72 -1.63 -16.61
C TYR A 94 -1.74 -2.76 -16.24
N ARG A 95 -0.83 -2.55 -15.28
CA ARG A 95 0.07 -3.59 -14.78
C ARG A 95 -0.68 -4.72 -14.10
N VAL A 96 -1.60 -4.41 -13.19
CA VAL A 96 -2.43 -5.43 -12.51
C VAL A 96 -3.30 -6.21 -13.50
N ASN A 97 -3.73 -5.58 -14.58
CA ASN A 97 -4.56 -6.19 -15.62
C ASN A 97 -3.75 -6.82 -16.77
N ASN A 98 -2.43 -6.96 -16.63
CA ASN A 98 -1.52 -7.51 -17.65
C ASN A 98 -1.62 -6.83 -19.03
N ALA A 99 -2.00 -5.55 -19.05
CA ALA A 99 -2.26 -4.77 -20.25
C ALA A 99 -1.16 -3.72 -20.54
N LEU A 100 0.02 -3.83 -19.93
CA LEU A 100 1.09 -2.83 -20.10
C LEU A 100 1.49 -2.61 -21.57
N ALA A 101 1.38 -3.63 -22.42
CA ALA A 101 1.62 -3.50 -23.86
C ALA A 101 0.72 -2.45 -24.54
N GLU A 102 -0.51 -2.25 -24.04
CA GLU A 102 -1.43 -1.22 -24.51
C GLU A 102 -1.12 0.15 -23.91
N PHE A 103 -0.70 0.19 -22.65
CA PHE A 103 -0.40 1.43 -21.93
C PHE A 103 0.80 2.18 -22.52
N VAL A 104 1.91 1.46 -22.75
CA VAL A 104 3.20 2.06 -23.14
C VAL A 104 3.13 2.94 -24.39
N PRO A 105 2.52 2.52 -25.52
CA PRO A 105 2.42 3.39 -26.69
C PRO A 105 1.60 4.65 -26.42
N LEU A 106 0.49 4.55 -25.69
CA LEU A 106 -0.36 5.69 -25.32
C LEU A 106 0.38 6.68 -24.42
N TYR A 107 1.11 6.15 -23.43
CA TYR A 107 1.93 6.95 -22.53
C TYR A 107 3.02 7.73 -23.27
N ARG A 108 3.69 7.09 -24.24
CA ARG A 108 4.71 7.77 -25.07
C ARG A 108 4.12 8.94 -25.87
N ILE A 109 2.91 8.77 -26.41
CA ILE A 109 2.20 9.87 -27.08
C ILE A 109 1.92 11.01 -26.11
N PHE A 110 1.47 10.68 -24.89
CA PHE A 110 1.24 11.66 -23.84
C PHE A 110 2.52 12.41 -23.44
N VAL A 111 3.62 11.70 -23.18
CA VAL A 111 4.92 12.30 -22.81
C VAL A 111 5.42 13.25 -23.91
N LYS A 112 5.31 12.87 -25.19
CA LYS A 112 5.65 13.76 -26.32
C LYS A 112 4.79 15.02 -26.31
N HIS A 113 3.48 14.91 -26.03
CA HIS A 113 2.59 16.07 -25.95
C HIS A 113 2.99 17.05 -24.84
N ILE A 114 3.52 16.56 -23.73
CA ILE A 114 3.90 17.39 -22.57
C ILE A 114 5.39 17.75 -22.53
N GLU A 115 6.18 17.46 -23.57
CA GLU A 115 7.65 17.62 -23.58
C GLU A 115 8.13 19.01 -23.16
N ARG A 116 7.36 20.05 -23.50
CA ARG A 116 7.68 21.46 -23.18
C ARG A 116 7.37 21.82 -21.73
N ARG A 117 6.60 20.99 -21.02
CA ARG A 117 6.16 21.19 -19.63
C ARG A 117 7.13 20.52 -18.66
N ARG A 118 8.34 21.09 -18.56
CA ARG A 118 9.48 20.51 -17.80
C ARG A 118 9.12 20.04 -16.39
N THR A 119 8.33 20.82 -15.64
CA THR A 119 7.90 20.44 -14.27
C THR A 119 7.06 19.17 -14.24
N LEU A 120 6.17 18.98 -15.21
CA LEU A 120 5.36 17.77 -15.30
C LEU A 120 6.21 16.57 -15.74
N VAL A 121 7.11 16.77 -16.70
CA VAL A 121 8.07 15.74 -17.14
C VAL A 121 8.92 15.26 -15.96
N GLN A 122 9.46 16.19 -15.16
CA GLN A 122 10.24 15.85 -13.96
C GLN A 122 9.46 15.00 -12.95
N ARG A 123 8.15 15.26 -12.79
CA ARG A 123 7.30 14.46 -11.88
C ARG A 123 7.03 13.06 -12.40
N LEU A 124 7.13 12.86 -13.70
CA LEU A 124 6.94 11.58 -14.37
C LEU A 124 8.24 10.81 -14.56
N GLU A 125 9.39 11.37 -14.15
CA GLU A 125 10.71 10.78 -14.38
C GLU A 125 10.84 9.35 -13.83
N LEU A 126 10.36 9.11 -12.62
CA LEU A 126 10.36 7.76 -12.03
C LEU A 126 9.50 6.79 -12.84
N LEU A 127 8.35 7.26 -13.35
CA LEU A 127 7.47 6.44 -14.17
C LEU A 127 8.08 6.17 -15.54
N ASN A 128 8.77 7.13 -16.15
CA ASN A 128 9.53 6.94 -17.39
C ASN A 128 10.57 5.82 -17.20
N GLN A 129 11.32 5.84 -16.10
CA GLN A 129 12.32 4.82 -15.78
C GLN A 129 11.70 3.43 -15.57
N GLU A 130 10.52 3.34 -14.92
CA GLU A 130 9.79 2.07 -14.77
C GLU A 130 9.36 1.50 -16.13
N ILE A 131 8.91 2.36 -17.04
CA ILE A 131 8.46 1.97 -18.38
C ILE A 131 9.64 1.55 -19.26
N ASP A 132 10.76 2.26 -19.20
CA ASP A 132 11.96 1.93 -19.97
C ASP A 132 12.52 0.56 -19.54
N LYS A 133 12.49 0.24 -18.22
CA LYS A 133 12.87 -1.08 -17.71
C LYS A 133 11.97 -2.20 -18.23
N TYR A 134 10.67 -1.96 -18.33
CA TYR A 134 9.73 -2.94 -18.90
C TYR A 134 10.09 -3.30 -20.35
N GLN A 135 10.70 -2.38 -21.10
CA GLN A 135 11.07 -2.60 -22.50
C GLN A 135 12.49 -3.15 -22.69
N GLY A 136 13.43 -2.83 -21.79
CA GLY A 136 14.78 -3.38 -21.81
C GLY A 136 14.89 -4.81 -21.27
N GLY A 137 13.78 -5.38 -20.77
CA GLY A 137 13.69 -6.74 -20.23
C GLY A 137 13.10 -7.77 -21.20
N ILE A 138 12.95 -7.44 -22.49
CA ILE A 138 12.54 -8.36 -23.56
C ILE A 138 13.78 -8.77 -24.37
#